data_AF-A0A9P4DS63-F1
#
_entry.id   AF-A0A9P4DS63-F1
#
_cell.length_a   1.000
_cell.length_b   1.000
_cell.length_c   1.000
_cell.angle_alpha   90.00
_cell.angle_beta   90.00
_cell.angle_gamma   90.00
#
_symmetry.space_group_name_H-M   'P 1'
#
loop_
_entity.id
_entity.type
_entity.pdbx_description
1 polymer ?
#
loop_
_entity_poly.entity_id
_entity_poly.type
_entity_poly.pdbx_seq_one_letter_code
_entity_poly.pdbx_strand_id
1 'polypeptide(L)'
;MEEEAAGAERNHGEQPLEELMKRWNLTNHDLVAISTEQLTHKQVQKARQGRQLTLKMMQKVCRALNVAIWEKLTPVQKEHYFEYMHKHVFSYAKGYDPAWKDPNLNMMA
;
A
#
# COMPACT_ATOMS: atom_id res chain seq x y z
N MET A 1 4.40 -24.27 27.82
CA MET A 1 5.73 -23.71 27.56
C MET A 1 5.54 -22.78 26.38
N GLU A 2 5.40 -21.48 26.66
CA GLU A 2 5.25 -20.46 25.62
C GLU A 2 6.54 -20.47 24.81
N GLU A 3 6.41 -20.82 23.53
CA GLU A 3 7.52 -20.83 22.59
C GLU A 3 7.98 -19.37 22.43
N GLU A 4 9.12 -19.06 23.04
CA GLU A 4 9.79 -17.78 22.94
C GLU A 4 10.07 -17.50 21.45
N ALA A 5 9.24 -16.66 20.83
CA ALA A 5 9.41 -16.28 19.44
C ALA A 5 10.69 -15.45 19.30
N ALA A 6 11.77 -16.15 18.91
CA ALA A 6 12.99 -15.57 18.37
C ALA A 6 12.62 -14.38 17.47
N GLY A 7 13.17 -13.20 17.78
CA GLY A 7 12.72 -11.91 17.26
C GLY A 7 12.38 -11.95 15.77
N ALA A 8 11.08 -12.07 15.47
CA ALA A 8 10.59 -12.24 14.12
C ALA A 8 11.14 -11.13 13.23
N GLU A 9 11.71 -11.51 12.09
CA GLU A 9 12.25 -10.58 11.10
C GLU A 9 11.18 -9.53 10.74
N ARG A 10 11.39 -8.27 11.17
CA ARG A 10 10.45 -7.17 10.96
C ARG A 10 10.72 -6.41 9.67
N ASN A 11 11.60 -6.92 8.82
CA ASN A 11 11.95 -6.31 7.55
C ASN A 11 11.66 -7.30 6.43
N HIS A 12 10.65 -6.99 5.62
CA HIS A 12 10.10 -7.89 4.61
C HIS A 12 10.56 -7.53 3.18
N GLY A 13 11.61 -6.72 3.07
CA GLY A 13 12.13 -6.23 1.79
C GLY A 13 11.17 -5.28 1.06
N GLU A 14 11.47 -4.94 -0.19
CA GLU A 14 10.60 -4.08 -0.99
C GLU A 14 9.17 -4.65 -1.06
N GLN A 15 8.18 -3.80 -0.77
CA GLN A 15 6.77 -4.20 -0.69
C GLN A 15 6.05 -3.97 -2.01
N PRO A 16 4.94 -4.69 -2.29
CA PRO A 16 4.09 -4.44 -3.45
C PRO A 16 3.66 -2.97 -3.59
N LEU A 17 3.54 -2.25 -2.46
CA LEU A 17 3.33 -0.80 -2.43
C LEU A 17 4.30 -0.01 -3.32
N GLU A 18 5.58 -0.36 -3.34
CA GLU A 18 6.60 0.33 -4.15
C GLU A 18 6.23 0.30 -5.64
N GLU A 19 5.96 -0.90 -6.14
CA GLU A 19 5.64 -1.13 -7.54
C GLU A 19 4.30 -0.48 -7.92
N LEU A 20 3.30 -0.58 -7.05
CA LEU A 20 2.02 0.12 -7.24
C LEU A 20 2.23 1.64 -7.33
N MET A 21 3.02 2.24 -6.43
CA MET A 21 3.30 3.67 -6.47
C MET A 21 4.04 4.07 -7.76
N LYS A 22 5.01 3.26 -8.24
CA LYS A 22 5.69 3.50 -9.52
C LYS A 22 4.70 3.50 -10.69
N ARG A 23 3.86 2.47 -10.81
CA ARG A 23 2.88 2.33 -11.90
C ARG A 23 1.84 3.45 -11.93
N TRP A 24 1.37 3.89 -10.76
CA TRP A 24 0.45 5.02 -10.66
C TRP A 24 1.13 6.38 -10.73
N ASN A 25 2.46 6.41 -10.92
CA ASN A 25 3.29 7.60 -10.92
C ASN A 25 3.05 8.47 -9.66
N LEU A 26 3.12 7.83 -8.49
CA LEU A 26 2.90 8.42 -7.18
C LEU A 26 4.21 8.50 -6.39
N THR A 27 4.38 9.62 -5.70
CA THR A 27 5.49 9.90 -4.80
C THR A 27 5.06 9.74 -3.34
N ASN A 28 6.04 9.74 -2.43
CA ASN A 28 5.72 9.82 -0.99
C ASN A 28 4.95 11.10 -0.65
N HIS A 29 5.20 12.19 -1.37
CA HIS A 29 4.55 13.46 -1.13
C HIS A 29 3.06 13.39 -1.45
N ASP A 30 2.68 12.73 -2.54
CA ASP A 30 1.27 12.60 -2.95
C ASP A 30 0.44 11.91 -1.85
N LEU A 31 0.95 10.81 -1.28
CA LEU A 31 0.28 10.10 -0.17
C LEU A 31 0.23 10.94 1.10
N VAL A 32 1.27 11.72 1.39
CA VAL A 32 1.31 12.59 2.57
C VAL A 32 0.32 13.75 2.44
N ALA A 33 0.30 14.41 1.27
CA ALA A 33 -0.53 15.57 1.01
C ALA A 33 -2.03 15.22 1.01
N ILE A 34 -2.40 14.05 0.49
CA ILE A 34 -3.81 13.62 0.42
C ILE A 34 -4.34 12.97 1.71
N SER A 35 -3.45 12.54 2.61
CA SER A 35 -3.83 11.77 3.79
C SER A 35 -4.54 12.62 4.84
N THR A 36 -5.83 12.37 5.07
CA THR A 36 -6.63 12.97 6.15
C THR A 36 -6.21 12.53 7.56
N GLU A 37 -5.49 11.41 7.67
CA GLU A 37 -5.07 10.84 8.96
C GLU A 37 -3.67 11.29 9.42
N GLN A 38 -3.06 12.29 8.76
CA GLN A 38 -1.67 12.73 8.93
C GLN A 38 -0.61 11.63 8.71
N LEU A 39 -0.20 11.40 7.46
CA LEU A 39 0.99 10.59 7.14
C LEU A 39 2.25 11.45 7.10
N THR A 40 3.41 10.84 7.37
CA THR A 40 4.72 11.48 7.19
C THR A 40 5.48 10.79 6.06
N HIS A 41 6.36 11.54 5.36
CA HIS A 41 7.22 10.97 4.31
C HIS A 41 8.01 9.75 4.81
N LYS A 42 8.52 9.80 6.06
CA LYS A 42 9.28 8.70 6.67
C LYS A 42 8.42 7.46 6.92
N GLN A 43 7.12 7.61 7.22
CA GLN A 43 6.21 6.48 7.36
C GLN A 43 5.94 5.82 6.01
N VAL A 44 5.68 6.61 4.96
CA VAL A 44 5.49 6.08 3.60
C VAL A 44 6.75 5.39 3.10
N GLN A 45 7.93 5.98 3.31
CA GLN A 45 9.21 5.37 2.94
C GLN A 45 9.43 4.02 3.63
N LYS A 46 9.15 3.91 4.93
CA LYS A 46 9.25 2.66 5.68
C LYS A 46 8.27 1.60 5.17
N ALA A 47 7.06 2.01 4.81
CA ALA A 47 6.03 1.14 4.25
C ALA A 47 6.51 0.50 2.95
N ARG A 48 7.10 1.30 2.06
CA ARG A 48 7.67 0.86 0.77
C ARG A 48 8.84 -0.13 0.95
N GLN A 49 9.70 0.13 1.93
CA GLN A 49 10.91 -0.66 2.19
C GLN A 49 10.69 -1.96 3.02
N GLY A 50 9.44 -2.27 3.41
CA GLY A 50 9.13 -3.52 4.11
C GLY A 50 9.31 -3.53 5.60
N ARG A 51 9.51 -2.37 6.24
CA ARG A 51 9.46 -2.32 7.69
C ARG A 51 8.04 -2.66 8.15
N GLN A 52 7.91 -3.74 8.91
CA GLN A 52 6.61 -4.21 9.36
C GLN A 52 5.86 -3.12 10.13
N LEU A 53 4.66 -2.82 9.62
CA LEU A 53 3.76 -1.83 10.18
C LEU A 53 2.66 -2.50 11.01
N THR A 54 2.06 -1.75 11.92
CA THR A 54 0.81 -2.18 12.57
C THR A 54 -0.32 -2.22 11.55
N LEU A 55 -1.36 -3.03 11.80
CA LEU A 55 -2.53 -3.12 10.92
C LEU A 55 -3.16 -1.75 10.65
N LYS A 56 -3.32 -0.93 11.70
CA LYS A 56 -3.84 0.44 11.59
C LYS A 56 -3.00 1.30 10.64
N MET A 57 -1.67 1.20 10.71
CA MET A 57 -0.78 1.95 9.83
C MET A 57 -0.81 1.44 8.39
N MET A 58 -0.89 0.11 8.18
CA MET A 58 -1.07 -0.45 6.84
C MET A 58 -2.37 0.06 6.18
N GLN A 59 -3.48 0.02 6.92
CA GLN A 59 -4.77 0.50 6.44
C GLN A 59 -4.75 1.99 6.13
N LYS A 60 -4.06 2.80 6.94
CA LYS A 60 -3.89 4.24 6.72
C LYS A 60 -3.11 4.54 5.44
N VAL A 61 -1.98 3.87 5.24
CA VAL A 61 -1.20 3.98 3.99
C VAL A 61 -2.04 3.54 2.79
N CYS A 62 -2.80 2.45 2.93
CA CYS A 62 -3.68 1.94 1.88
C CYS A 62 -4.79 2.93 1.51
N ARG A 63 -5.45 3.56 2.49
CA ARG A 63 -6.45 4.60 2.23
C ARG A 63 -5.84 5.79 1.50
N ALA A 64 -4.68 6.28 1.95
CA ALA A 64 -4.00 7.38 1.27
C ALA A 64 -3.63 7.03 -0.18
N LEU A 65 -3.16 5.80 -0.42
CA LEU A 65 -2.88 5.29 -1.77
C LEU A 65 -4.14 5.30 -2.64
N ASN A 66 -5.25 4.74 -2.15
CA ASN A 66 -6.51 4.69 -2.91
C ASN A 66 -7.04 6.07 -3.25
N VAL A 67 -7.02 7.02 -2.32
CA VAL A 67 -7.46 8.40 -2.59
C VAL A 67 -6.52 9.10 -3.57
N ALA A 68 -5.19 8.94 -3.43
CA ALA A 68 -4.23 9.50 -4.38
C ALA A 68 -4.45 8.99 -5.81
N ILE A 69 -4.76 7.69 -5.96
CA ILE A 69 -5.11 7.10 -7.26
C ILE A 69 -6.43 7.68 -7.76
N TRP A 70 -7.46 7.69 -6.92
CA TRP A 70 -8.79 8.17 -7.26
C TRP A 70 -8.78 9.58 -7.83
N GLU A 71 -7.98 10.50 -7.27
CA GLU A 71 -7.86 11.88 -7.76
C GLU A 71 -7.27 11.98 -9.18
N LYS A 72 -6.52 10.97 -9.63
CA LYS A 72 -5.96 10.92 -10.99
C LYS A 72 -6.90 10.32 -12.02
N LEU A 73 -7.96 9.62 -11.60
CA LEU A 73 -8.83 8.89 -12.50
C LEU A 73 -9.86 9.80 -13.17
N THR A 74 -10.11 9.56 -14.46
CA THR A 74 -11.28 10.09 -15.17
C THR A 74 -12.58 9.51 -14.61
N PRO A 75 -13.76 10.14 -14.86
CA PRO A 75 -15.04 9.62 -14.40
C PRO A 75 -15.30 8.16 -14.83
N VAL A 76 -14.99 7.82 -16.08
CA VAL A 76 -15.15 6.45 -16.61
C VAL A 76 -14.22 5.47 -15.88
N GLN A 77 -12.98 5.87 -15.62
CA GLN A 77 -12.06 5.03 -14.85
C GLN A 77 -12.55 4.80 -13.42
N LYS A 78 -13.11 5.82 -12.75
CA LYS A 78 -13.64 5.70 -11.38
C LYS A 78 -14.72 4.63 -11.25
N GLU A 79 -15.54 4.42 -12.28
CA GLU A 79 -16.58 3.38 -12.31
C GLU A 79 -16.01 1.95 -12.31
N HIS A 80 -14.79 1.78 -12.82
CA HIS A 80 -14.12 0.47 -12.90
C HIS A 80 -13.02 0.30 -11.86
N TYR A 81 -12.75 1.31 -11.05
CA TYR A 81 -11.67 1.27 -10.06
C TYR A 81 -11.97 0.25 -8.95
N PHE A 82 -11.04 -0.68 -8.78
CA PHE A 82 -11.03 -1.59 -7.66
C PHE A 82 -10.20 -1.00 -6.52
N GLU A 83 -10.82 -0.82 -5.35
CA GLU A 83 -10.11 -0.32 -4.16
C GLU A 83 -9.10 -1.35 -3.63
N TYR A 84 -7.83 -0.97 -3.54
CA TYR A 84 -6.82 -1.81 -2.92
C TYR A 84 -7.09 -1.97 -1.42
N MET A 85 -6.78 -3.16 -0.90
CA MET A 85 -6.80 -3.46 0.53
C MET A 85 -5.35 -3.65 1.00
N HIS A 86 -5.10 -3.51 2.29
CA HIS A 86 -3.76 -3.69 2.86
C HIS A 86 -3.11 -5.04 2.49
N LYS A 87 -3.90 -6.09 2.29
CA LYS A 87 -3.44 -7.41 1.82
C LYS A 87 -2.98 -7.45 0.35
N HIS A 88 -3.27 -6.44 -0.46
CA HIS A 88 -2.73 -6.31 -1.83
C HIS A 88 -1.44 -5.46 -1.86
N VAL A 89 -1.21 -4.69 -0.79
CA VAL A 89 -0.18 -3.64 -0.73
C VAL A 89 1.06 -4.07 0.08
N PHE A 90 0.90 -5.00 1.02
CA PHE A 90 1.96 -5.50 1.89
C PHE A 90 2.06 -7.02 1.81
N SER A 91 3.24 -7.56 1.51
CA SER A 91 3.47 -9.00 1.32
C SER A 91 3.35 -9.80 2.62
N TYR A 92 3.61 -9.15 3.76
CA TYR A 92 3.50 -9.74 5.09
C TYR A 92 2.10 -9.64 5.70
N ALA A 93 1.13 -9.04 5.00
CA ALA A 93 -0.23 -8.93 5.50
C ALA A 93 -0.96 -10.29 5.46
N LYS A 94 -1.81 -10.54 6.46
CA LYS A 94 -2.65 -11.73 6.48
C LYS A 94 -3.56 -11.75 5.24
N GLY A 95 -3.53 -12.85 4.50
CA GLY A 95 -4.31 -13.01 3.27
C GLY A 95 -3.70 -12.33 2.06
N TYR A 96 -2.42 -11.91 2.12
CA TYR A 96 -1.64 -11.62 0.92
C TYR A 96 -1.61 -12.86 0.03
N ASP A 97 -1.89 -12.64 -1.26
CA ASP A 97 -1.86 -13.67 -2.28
C ASP A 97 -0.93 -13.20 -3.41
N PRO A 98 0.26 -13.83 -3.58
CA PRO A 98 1.18 -13.47 -4.64
C PRO A 98 0.66 -13.81 -6.04
N ALA A 99 -0.35 -14.68 -6.15
CA ALA A 99 -1.00 -15.01 -7.42
C ALA A 99 -2.18 -14.07 -7.76
N TRP A 100 -2.51 -13.13 -6.86
CA TRP A 100 -3.56 -12.15 -7.11
C TRP A 100 -3.21 -11.27 -8.31
N LYS A 101 -4.15 -11.19 -9.26
CA LYS A 101 -4.03 -10.35 -10.44
C LYS A 101 -4.69 -9.02 -10.17
N ASP A 102 -3.94 -7.94 -10.36
CA ASP A 102 -4.43 -6.59 -10.13
C ASP A 102 -5.55 -6.21 -11.14
N PRO A 103 -6.79 -5.99 -10.68
CA PRO A 103 -7.92 -5.64 -11.55
C PRO A 103 -7.75 -4.27 -12.22
N ASN A 104 -6.94 -3.39 -11.64
CA ASN A 104 -6.73 -2.04 -12.15
C ASN A 104 -5.66 -1.98 -13.25
N LEU A 105 -5.02 -3.10 -13.63
CA LEU A 105 -3.92 -3.12 -14.60
C LEU A 105 -4.24 -2.40 -15.92
N ASN A 106 -5.47 -2.55 -16.42
CA ASN A 106 -5.90 -1.96 -17.69
C ASN A 106 -6.13 -0.45 -17.62
N MET A 107 -6.10 0.13 -16.42
CA MET A 107 -6.33 1.56 -16.17
C MET A 107 -5.03 2.33 -15.88
N MET A 108 -3.92 1.61 -15.73
CA MET A 108 -2.61 2.19 -15.48
C MET A 108 -2.07 2.77 -16.79
N ALA A 109 -1.60 4.02 -16.74
CA ALA A 109 -1.02 4.74 -17.87
C ALA A 109 0.48 4.44 -18.02
#